data_AF-A0A0H5RV37-F1
#
_entry.id   AF-A0A0H5RV37-F1
#
_cell.length_a   1.000
_cell.length_b   1.000
_cell.length_c   1.000
_cell.angle_alpha   90.00
_cell.angle_beta   90.00
_cell.angle_gamma   90.00
#
_symmetry.space_group_name_H-M   'P 1'
#
loop_
_entity.id
_entity.type
_entity.pdbx_description
1 polymer ?
#
loop_
_entity_poly.entity_id
_entity_poly.type
_entity_poly.pdbx_seq_one_letter_code
_entity_poly.pdbx_strand_id
1 'polypeptide(L)'
;FLNRCAQLLTLLPFVPMMDGGERYVQPVFVEDIADAIMSSLNRSDALGQVFELGGPEVLDMKTIYEMVANLTKKKNNAVETPRFVAMTLARMMEITPWEPLLTRDELRRISEDIIVHEGVNGFEKLGISPQSLHNKARLILGAFRGGGRSFAETTP
;
A
#
# COMPACT_ATOMS: atom_id res chain seq x y z
N PHE A 1 2.95 0.93 2.94
CA PHE A 1 2.13 -0.01 2.16
C PHE A 1 2.97 -1.09 1.46
N LEU A 2 3.76 -0.78 0.42
CA LEU A 2 4.53 -1.82 -0.32
C LEU A 2 5.51 -2.62 0.55
N ASN A 3 6.21 -1.96 1.48
CA ASN A 3 7.09 -2.65 2.44
C ASN A 3 6.36 -3.73 3.24
N ARG A 4 5.11 -3.45 3.63
CA ARG A 4 4.28 -4.38 4.39
C ARG A 4 3.89 -5.58 3.53
N CYS A 5 3.48 -5.35 2.28
CA CYS A 5 3.21 -6.43 1.33
C CYS A 5 4.45 -7.32 1.15
N ALA A 6 5.64 -6.73 1.02
CA ALA A 6 6.90 -7.46 0.90
C ALA A 6 7.26 -8.25 2.16
N GLN A 7 7.05 -7.66 3.35
CA GLN A 7 7.24 -8.34 4.63
C GLN A 7 6.30 -9.54 4.76
N LEU A 8 5.01 -9.38 4.44
CA LEU A 8 4.02 -10.46 4.47
C LEU A 8 4.42 -11.62 3.56
N LEU A 9 4.75 -11.34 2.29
CA LEU A 9 5.19 -12.35 1.32
C LEU A 9 6.51 -13.03 1.72
N THR A 10 7.34 -12.36 2.52
CA THR A 10 8.65 -12.90 2.95
C THR A 10 8.55 -13.72 4.24
N LEU A 11 7.74 -13.28 5.20
CA LEU A 11 7.73 -13.81 6.56
C LEU A 11 6.63 -14.85 6.79
N LEU A 12 5.48 -14.70 6.13
CA LEU A 12 4.39 -15.64 6.29
C LEU A 12 4.52 -16.81 5.32
N PRO A 13 4.12 -18.04 5.71
CA PRO A 13 4.06 -19.17 4.79
C PRO A 13 2.97 -19.00 3.73
N PHE A 14 1.89 -18.29 4.06
CA PHE A 14 0.85 -17.84 3.13
C PHE A 14 0.30 -16.49 3.59
N VAL A 15 -0.12 -15.65 2.66
CA VAL A 15 -0.74 -14.34 2.95
C VAL A 15 -2.25 -14.45 2.71
N PRO A 16 -3.10 -14.22 3.73
CA PRO A 16 -4.54 -14.35 3.57
C PRO A 16 -5.10 -13.19 2.74
N MET A 17 -5.85 -13.52 1.70
CA MET A 17 -6.54 -12.57 0.84
C MET A 17 -8.04 -12.81 0.98
N MET A 18 -8.76 -11.89 1.63
CA MET A 18 -10.21 -12.00 1.76
C MET A 18 -10.91 -11.64 0.45
N ASP A 19 -12.12 -12.16 0.28
CA ASP A 19 -13.05 -11.80 -0.79
C ASP A 19 -12.39 -11.86 -2.20
N GLY A 20 -11.62 -12.92 -2.48
CA GLY A 20 -11.01 -13.14 -3.80
C GLY A 20 -9.83 -12.22 -4.15
N GLY A 21 -9.52 -11.24 -3.30
CA GLY A 21 -8.50 -10.22 -3.61
C GLY A 21 -8.91 -9.20 -4.65
N GLU A 22 -10.21 -9.14 -4.94
CA GLU A 22 -10.79 -8.32 -6.00
C GLU A 22 -10.96 -6.84 -5.59
N ARG A 23 -10.47 -6.47 -4.42
CA ARG A 23 -10.56 -5.10 -3.92
C ARG A 23 -9.51 -4.22 -4.57
N TYR A 24 -9.97 -3.07 -5.04
CA TYR A 24 -9.14 -2.11 -5.73
C TYR A 24 -8.44 -1.18 -4.74
N VAL A 25 -7.18 -0.87 -5.03
CA VAL A 25 -6.37 0.10 -4.31
C VAL A 25 -5.75 1.04 -5.32
N GLN A 26 -5.68 2.32 -4.97
CA GLN A 26 -5.03 3.35 -5.78
C GLN A 26 -3.80 3.92 -5.04
N PRO A 27 -2.64 3.25 -5.11
CA PRO A 27 -1.46 3.64 -4.32
C PRO A 27 -0.91 4.99 -4.77
N VAL A 28 -0.57 5.84 -3.80
CA VAL A 28 0.03 7.15 -4.04
C VAL A 28 1.38 7.26 -3.32
N PHE A 29 2.33 7.98 -3.90
CA PHE A 29 3.60 8.25 -3.24
C PHE A 29 3.49 9.36 -2.21
N VAL A 30 4.22 9.20 -1.11
CA VAL A 30 4.22 10.16 -0.01
C VAL A 30 4.75 11.53 -0.45
N GLU A 31 5.68 11.56 -1.40
CA GLU A 31 6.22 12.81 -1.94
C GLU A 31 5.15 13.58 -2.73
N ASP A 32 4.32 12.89 -3.52
CA ASP A 32 3.24 13.55 -4.26
C ASP A 32 2.19 14.14 -3.30
N ILE A 33 1.89 13.44 -2.19
CA ILE A 33 1.03 13.96 -1.12
C ILE A 33 1.66 15.21 -0.50
N ALA A 34 2.97 15.19 -0.22
CA ALA A 34 3.67 16.34 0.33
C ALA A 34 3.58 17.55 -0.62
N ASP A 35 3.78 17.34 -1.92
CA ASP A 35 3.63 18.37 -2.96
C ASP A 35 2.19 18.91 -3.00
N ALA A 36 1.18 18.05 -2.86
CA ALA A 36 -0.22 18.46 -2.80
C ALA A 36 -0.52 19.32 -1.57
N ILE A 37 -0.02 18.92 -0.40
CA ILE A 37 -0.14 19.72 0.82
C ILE A 37 0.51 21.09 0.60
N MET A 38 1.76 21.13 0.14
CA MET A 38 2.50 22.38 -0.09
C MET A 38 1.81 23.29 -1.11
N SER A 39 1.30 22.73 -2.21
CA SER A 39 0.53 23.47 -3.23
C SER A 39 -0.75 24.06 -2.64
N SER A 40 -1.44 23.32 -1.77
CA SER A 40 -2.71 23.77 -1.18
C SER A 40 -2.56 24.96 -0.23
N LEU A 41 -1.41 25.12 0.45
CA LEU A 41 -1.22 26.14 1.49
C LEU A 41 -1.37 27.59 0.98
N ASN A 42 -1.00 27.86 -0.27
CA ASN A 42 -1.03 29.20 -0.85
C ASN A 42 -2.25 29.44 -1.74
N ARG A 43 -3.24 28.55 -1.70
CA ARG A 43 -4.37 28.52 -2.63
C ARG A 43 -5.68 28.85 -1.92
N SER A 44 -6.27 29.99 -2.28
CA SER A 44 -7.57 30.40 -1.75
C SER A 44 -8.70 29.45 -2.17
N ASP A 45 -8.58 28.82 -3.35
CA ASP A 45 -9.53 27.83 -3.88
C ASP A 45 -9.39 26.44 -3.24
N ALA A 46 -8.36 26.20 -2.43
CA ALA A 46 -8.19 25.00 -1.63
C ALA A 46 -8.78 25.13 -0.21
N LEU A 47 -9.08 26.35 0.24
CA LEU A 47 -9.56 26.60 1.60
C LEU A 47 -10.92 25.94 1.86
N GLY A 48 -11.00 25.16 2.94
CA GLY A 48 -12.24 24.45 3.34
C GLY A 48 -12.66 23.34 2.38
N GLN A 49 -11.80 22.95 1.43
CA GLN A 49 -12.05 21.85 0.50
C GLN A 49 -11.51 20.54 1.06
N VAL A 50 -12.19 19.44 0.72
CA VAL A 50 -11.67 18.09 0.89
C VAL A 50 -11.01 17.67 -0.42
N PHE A 51 -9.83 17.08 -0.31
CA PHE A 51 -9.09 16.50 -1.43
C PHE A 51 -8.87 15.02 -1.17
N GLU A 52 -9.11 14.20 -2.19
CA GLU A 52 -8.80 12.78 -2.17
C GLU A 52 -7.63 12.52 -3.13
N LEU A 53 -6.54 11.97 -2.59
CA LEU A 53 -5.28 11.84 -3.29
C LEU A 53 -4.98 10.37 -3.58
N GLY A 54 -5.07 10.00 -4.86
CA GLY A 54 -4.75 8.67 -5.36
C GLY A 54 -3.71 8.75 -6.47
N GLY A 55 -2.87 7.73 -6.57
CA GLY A 55 -1.90 7.65 -7.67
C GLY A 55 -2.57 7.39 -9.02
N PRO A 56 -1.78 7.37 -10.10
CA PRO A 56 -2.32 7.28 -11.46
C PRO A 56 -2.90 5.89 -11.81
N GLU A 57 -2.63 4.88 -10.99
CA GLU A 57 -2.94 3.48 -11.28
C GLU A 57 -3.89 2.92 -10.22
N VAL A 58 -5.03 2.38 -10.67
CA VAL A 58 -5.95 1.58 -9.85
C VAL A 58 -5.63 0.11 -10.09
N LEU A 59 -5.28 -0.61 -9.03
CA LEU A 59 -4.82 -1.99 -9.08
C LEU A 59 -5.61 -2.83 -8.08
N ASP A 60 -5.91 -4.08 -8.42
CA ASP A 60 -6.40 -5.02 -7.42
C ASP A 60 -5.25 -5.52 -6.52
N MET A 61 -5.60 -6.01 -5.33
CA MET A 61 -4.62 -6.50 -4.36
C MET A 61 -3.79 -7.68 -4.87
N LYS A 62 -4.38 -8.53 -5.73
CA LYS A 62 -3.68 -9.65 -6.34
C LYS A 62 -2.52 -9.18 -7.23
N THR A 63 -2.77 -8.21 -8.09
CA THR A 63 -1.80 -7.57 -8.98
C THR A 63 -0.69 -6.90 -8.17
N ILE A 64 -1.03 -6.28 -7.04
CA ILE A 64 -0.05 -5.70 -6.12
C ILE A 64 0.87 -6.80 -5.56
N TYR A 65 0.32 -7.89 -5.02
CA TYR A 65 1.15 -8.99 -4.49
C TYR A 65 2.01 -9.66 -5.56
N GLU A 66 1.47 -9.86 -6.76
CA GLU A 66 2.22 -10.39 -7.92
C GLU A 66 3.38 -9.46 -8.29
N MET A 67 3.13 -8.16 -8.40
CA MET A 67 4.17 -7.16 -8.67
C MET A 67 5.25 -7.17 -7.58
N VAL A 68 4.87 -7.18 -6.30
CA VAL A 68 5.83 -7.19 -5.19
C VAL A 68 6.65 -8.47 -5.20
N ALA A 69 6.03 -9.64 -5.37
CA ALA A 69 6.73 -10.92 -5.46
C ALA A 69 7.77 -10.91 -6.60
N ASN A 70 7.38 -10.43 -7.78
CA ASN A 70 8.25 -10.32 -8.95
C ASN A 70 9.44 -9.38 -8.72
N LEU A 71 9.21 -8.19 -8.14
CA LEU A 71 10.26 -7.20 -7.90
C LEU A 71 11.24 -7.62 -6.79
N THR A 72 10.74 -8.31 -5.77
CA THR A 72 11.54 -8.80 -4.63
C THR A 72 12.19 -10.16 -4.87
N LYS A 73 11.84 -10.85 -5.96
CA LYS A 73 12.23 -12.24 -6.27
C LYS A 73 11.81 -13.22 -5.17
N LYS A 74 10.63 -13.00 -4.58
CA LYS A 74 10.02 -13.88 -3.58
C LYS A 74 8.89 -14.69 -4.24
N LYS A 75 8.45 -15.76 -3.57
CA LYS A 75 7.28 -16.52 -4.01
C LYS A 75 6.02 -15.69 -3.72
N ASN A 76 5.10 -15.64 -4.67
CA ASN A 76 3.76 -15.16 -4.36
C ASN A 76 2.99 -16.26 -3.65
N ASN A 77 2.76 -16.10 -2.35
CA ASN A 77 2.00 -17.02 -1.50
C ASN A 77 0.71 -16.36 -0.98
N ALA A 78 0.24 -15.30 -1.64
CA ALA A 78 -1.09 -14.76 -1.40
C ALA A 78 -2.14 -15.76 -1.87
N VAL A 79 -3.07 -16.12 -0.97
CA VAL A 79 -4.11 -17.12 -1.22
C VAL A 79 -5.46 -16.61 -0.76
N GLU A 80 -6.48 -16.89 -1.56
CA GLU A 80 -7.85 -16.62 -1.19
C GLU A 80 -8.20 -17.38 0.09
N THR A 81 -8.67 -16.63 1.09
CA THR A 81 -8.89 -17.14 2.44
C THR A 81 -10.27 -16.70 2.93
N PRO A 82 -11.10 -17.61 3.44
CA PRO A 82 -12.39 -17.24 4.03
C PRO A 82 -12.20 -16.19 5.15
N ARG A 83 -13.08 -15.19 5.18
CA ARG A 83 -13.01 -14.05 6.11
C ARG A 83 -12.80 -14.48 7.57
N PHE A 84 -13.51 -15.51 8.04
CA PHE A 84 -13.36 -16.01 9.41
C PHE A 84 -11.94 -16.50 9.73
N VAL A 85 -11.29 -17.19 8.78
CA VAL A 85 -9.93 -17.71 8.94
C VAL A 85 -8.93 -16.55 8.99
N ALA A 86 -9.03 -15.60 8.05
CA ALA A 86 -8.16 -14.43 8.00
C ALA A 86 -8.27 -13.59 9.28
N MET A 87 -9.50 -13.32 9.75
CA MET A 87 -9.74 -12.55 10.96
C MET A 87 -9.24 -13.24 12.24
N THR A 88 -9.33 -14.57 12.30
CA THR A 88 -8.81 -15.35 13.42
C THR A 88 -7.29 -15.32 13.44
N LEU A 89 -6.64 -15.50 12.28
CA LEU A 89 -5.18 -15.40 12.16
C LEU A 89 -4.68 -14.02 12.61
N ALA A 90 -5.28 -12.94 12.11
CA ALA A 90 -4.90 -11.59 12.50
C ALA A 90 -5.10 -11.34 14.00
N ARG A 91 -6.20 -11.86 14.60
CA ARG A 91 -6.40 -11.78 16.05
C ARG A 91 -5.29 -12.48 16.83
N MET A 92 -4.83 -13.64 16.36
CA MET A 92 -3.72 -14.35 17.02
C MET A 92 -2.41 -13.56 16.91
N MET A 93 -2.18 -12.89 15.79
CA MET A 93 -0.98 -12.06 15.58
C MET A 93 -1.00 -10.79 16.44
N GLU A 94 -2.16 -10.18 16.66
CA GLU A 94 -2.34 -9.03 17.56
C GLU A 94 -1.99 -9.31 19.03
N ILE A 95 -2.02 -10.57 19.47
CA ILE A 95 -1.72 -10.95 20.86
C ILE A 95 -0.21 -11.03 21.11
N THR A 96 0.60 -10.99 20.05
CA THR A 96 2.06 -11.10 20.19
C THR A 96 2.66 -9.82 20.79
N PRO A 97 3.75 -9.91 21.58
CA PRO A 97 4.39 -8.74 22.21
C PRO A 97 5.19 -7.88 21.22
N TRP A 98 5.18 -8.23 19.94
CA TRP A 98 5.90 -7.56 18.86
C TRP A 98 4.88 -6.80 18.00
N GLU A 99 5.35 -5.89 17.15
CA GLU A 99 4.45 -5.22 16.20
C GLU A 99 3.80 -6.28 15.29
N PRO A 100 2.46 -6.40 15.28
CA PRO A 100 1.78 -7.44 14.53
C PRO A 100 2.02 -7.24 13.04
N LEU A 101 2.39 -8.31 12.32
CA LEU A 101 2.55 -8.28 10.86
C LEU A 101 1.22 -8.18 10.10
N LEU A 102 0.10 -8.47 10.76
CA LEU A 102 -1.23 -8.34 10.19
C LEU A 102 -2.21 -8.09 11.32
N THR A 103 -3.04 -7.05 11.18
CA THR A 103 -4.11 -6.73 12.15
C THR A 103 -5.48 -6.92 11.52
N ARG A 104 -6.50 -7.10 12.35
CA ARG A 104 -7.90 -7.21 11.93
C ARG A 104 -8.37 -5.94 11.25
N ASP A 105 -7.93 -4.77 11.71
CA ASP A 105 -8.28 -3.50 11.10
C ASP A 105 -7.60 -3.30 9.74
N GLU A 106 -6.33 -3.68 9.62
CA GLU A 106 -5.61 -3.68 8.34
C GLU A 106 -6.29 -4.61 7.32
N LEU A 107 -6.68 -5.81 7.78
CA LEU A 107 -7.44 -6.78 7.00
C LEU A 107 -8.80 -6.23 6.54
N ARG A 108 -9.58 -5.62 7.44
CA ARG A 108 -10.87 -5.01 7.08
C ARG A 108 -10.69 -3.90 6.05
N ARG A 109 -9.73 -3.00 6.28
CA ARG A 109 -9.45 -1.87 5.38
C ARG A 109 -9.09 -2.33 3.97
N ILE A 110 -8.25 -3.37 3.85
CA ILE A 110 -7.86 -3.95 2.55
C ILE A 110 -9.01 -4.77 1.92
N SER A 111 -10.05 -5.12 2.68
CA SER A 111 -11.24 -5.80 2.15
C SER A 111 -12.28 -4.84 1.56
N GLU A 112 -11.98 -3.55 1.49
CA GLU A 112 -12.81 -2.51 0.89
C GLU A 112 -12.01 -1.82 -0.23
N ASP A 113 -12.70 -1.18 -1.17
CA ASP A 113 -12.03 -0.44 -2.25
C ASP A 113 -11.42 0.85 -1.68
N ILE A 114 -10.11 1.01 -1.84
CA ILE A 114 -9.34 2.17 -1.40
C ILE A 114 -8.95 2.98 -2.65
N ILE A 115 -9.97 3.59 -3.26
CA ILE A 115 -9.85 4.39 -4.48
C ILE A 115 -10.43 5.78 -4.24
N VAL A 116 -9.95 6.77 -5.00
CA VAL A 116 -10.52 8.12 -4.99
C VAL A 116 -11.92 8.07 -5.61
N HIS A 117 -12.86 8.76 -4.97
CA HIS A 117 -14.23 8.86 -5.47
C HIS A 117 -14.33 9.71 -6.75
N GLU A 118 -15.38 9.50 -7.52
CA GLU A 118 -15.63 10.35 -8.68
C GLU A 118 -16.17 11.72 -8.25
N GLY A 119 -15.73 12.79 -8.92
CA GLY A 119 -16.25 14.14 -8.72
C GLY A 119 -15.74 14.88 -7.47
N VAL A 120 -14.79 14.30 -6.72
CA VAL A 120 -14.07 14.99 -5.65
C VAL A 120 -12.81 15.67 -6.19
N ASN A 121 -12.28 16.63 -5.44
CA ASN A 121 -11.05 17.31 -5.83
C ASN A 121 -9.85 16.37 -5.64
N GLY A 122 -9.04 16.18 -6.69
CA GLY A 122 -7.81 15.40 -6.65
C GLY A 122 -6.57 16.22 -6.98
N PHE A 123 -5.53 15.54 -7.44
CA PHE A 123 -4.25 16.13 -7.81
C PHE A 123 -4.37 17.14 -8.96
N GLU A 124 -5.33 16.95 -9.87
CA GLU A 124 -5.58 17.79 -11.03
C GLU A 124 -5.96 19.23 -10.63
N LYS A 125 -6.77 19.40 -9.58
CA LYS A 125 -7.14 20.74 -9.09
C LYS A 125 -5.94 21.49 -8.52
N LEU A 126 -4.97 20.75 -7.98
CA LEU A 126 -3.72 21.28 -7.43
C LEU A 126 -2.63 21.45 -8.49
N GLY A 127 -2.87 21.05 -9.75
CA GLY A 127 -1.92 21.15 -10.85
C GLY A 127 -0.76 20.15 -10.75
N ILE A 128 -0.96 19.04 -10.05
CA ILE A 128 0.07 18.03 -9.79
C ILE A 128 -0.22 16.78 -10.63
N SER A 129 0.84 16.18 -11.18
CA SER A 129 0.76 14.89 -11.86
C SER A 129 1.46 13.83 -11.00
N PRO A 130 0.71 12.91 -10.35
CA PRO A 130 1.29 11.94 -9.44
C PRO A 130 2.15 10.92 -10.19
N GLN A 131 3.16 10.39 -9.51
CA GLN A 131 4.12 9.46 -10.08
C GLN A 131 3.55 8.04 -10.16
N SER A 132 3.86 7.32 -11.25
CA SER A 132 3.49 5.90 -11.40
C SER A 132 4.20 5.01 -10.39
N LEU A 133 3.45 4.04 -9.86
CA LEU A 133 3.88 3.05 -8.88
C LEU A 133 5.10 2.28 -9.38
N HIS A 134 5.11 1.88 -10.65
CA HIS A 134 6.16 1.04 -11.23
C HIS A 134 7.56 1.65 -11.12
N ASN A 135 7.69 2.98 -11.24
CA ASN A 135 8.98 3.66 -11.24
C ASN A 135 9.66 3.63 -9.87
N LYS A 136 8.91 3.95 -8.81
CA LYS A 136 9.43 4.04 -7.43
C LYS A 136 9.35 2.70 -6.68
N ALA A 137 8.44 1.80 -7.04
CA ALA A 137 8.33 0.48 -6.40
C ALA A 137 9.65 -0.31 -6.46
N ARG A 138 10.42 -0.19 -7.55
CA ARG A 138 11.75 -0.82 -7.68
C ARG A 138 12.75 -0.34 -6.64
N LEU A 139 12.75 0.96 -6.32
CA LEU A 139 13.66 1.55 -5.34
C LEU A 139 13.32 1.06 -3.93
N ILE A 140 12.03 1.13 -3.58
CA ILE A 140 11.53 0.73 -2.25
C ILE A 140 11.73 -0.77 -2.01
N LEU A 141 11.37 -1.60 -3.00
CA LEU A 141 11.41 -3.06 -2.87
C LEU A 141 12.80 -3.65 -3.10
N GLY A 142 13.77 -2.86 -3.57
CA GLY A 142 15.16 -3.28 -3.74
C GLY A 142 15.78 -3.81 -2.45
N ALA A 143 15.39 -3.26 -1.30
CA ALA A 143 15.86 -3.71 0.03
C ALA A 143 15.42 -5.14 0.40
N PHE A 144 14.35 -5.67 -0.23
CA PHE A 144 13.81 -7.00 0.06
C PHE A 144 14.35 -8.11 -0.85
N ARG A 145 15.16 -7.76 -1.86
CA ARG A 145 15.85 -8.75 -2.71
C ARG A 145 16.95 -9.41 -1.87
N GLY A 146 17.12 -10.73 -1.98
CA GLY A 146 18.19 -11.45 -1.27
C GLY A 146 19.55 -10.81 -1.55
N GLY A 147 20.21 -10.29 -0.50
CA GLY A 147 21.46 -9.51 -0.59
C GLY A 147 21.29 -7.98 -0.69
N GLY A 148 20.08 -7.43 -0.53
CA GLY A 148 19.81 -5.99 -0.56
C GLY A 148 20.38 -5.26 0.65
N ARG A 149 21.08 -4.14 0.41
CA ARG A 149 21.53 -3.22 1.47
C ARG A 149 20.30 -2.63 2.15
N SER A 150 20.18 -2.86 3.45
CA SER A 150 19.17 -2.20 4.28
C SER A 150 19.48 -0.71 4.33
N PHE A 151 18.49 0.15 4.07
CA PHE A 151 18.63 1.62 4.20
C PHE A 151 18.85 2.09 5.65
N ALA A 152 18.98 1.16 6.60
CA ALA A 152 19.27 1.45 8.01
C ALA A 152 20.72 1.89 8.29
N GLU A 153 21.62 1.90 7.30
CA GLU A 153 23.05 2.24 7.50
C GLU A 153 23.49 3.62 6.99
N THR A 154 22.55 4.52 6.67
CA THR A 154 22.92 5.91 6.36
C THR A 154 22.16 6.89 7.24
N THR A 155 22.67 7.07 8.46
CA THR A 155 22.59 8.35 9.15
C THR A 155 24.01 8.65 9.64
N PRO A 156 24.58 9.83 9.32
CA PRO A 156 25.95 10.19 9.69
C PRO A 156 26.16 10.33 11.19
#